data_AF-A0A4Y5ZWI3-F1
#
_entry.id   AF-A0A4Y5ZWI3-F1
#
_cell.length_a   1.000
_cell.length_b   1.000
_cell.length_c   1.000
_cell.angle_alpha   90.00
_cell.angle_beta   90.00
_cell.angle_gamma   90.00
#
_symmetry.space_group_name_H-M   'P 1'
#
loop_
_entity.id
_entity.type
_entity.pdbx_description
1 polymer ?
#
loop_
_entity_poly.entity_id
_entity_poly.type
_entity_poly.pdbx_seq_one_letter_code
_entity_poly.pdbx_strand_id
1 'polypeptide(L)' 'MKDLIIEYRDGKFVQLAIDGVEMKRVTSIQFSHTVGENVPTLTVSGHVLPEYGKCAQKLEQVDKHSA' A
#
# COMPACT_ATOMS: atom_id res chain seq x y z
N MET A 1 -10.49 -4.04 7.21
CA MET A 1 -10.75 -2.88 6.33
C MET A 1 -12.12 -2.36 6.67
N LYS A 2 -12.19 -1.19 7.28
CA LYS A 2 -13.41 -0.46 7.60
C LYS A 2 -13.82 0.42 6.42
N ASP A 3 -12.85 1.12 5.83
CA ASP A 3 -13.08 2.11 4.78
C ASP A 3 -12.06 1.97 3.65
N LEU A 4 -12.54 2.03 2.41
CA LEU A 4 -11.73 2.07 1.18
C LEU A 4 -12.22 3.21 0.30
N ILE A 5 -11.31 4.09 -0.10
CA ILE A 5 -11.59 5.20 -1.02
C ILE A 5 -10.67 5.07 -2.23
N ILE A 6 -11.26 5.03 -3.42
CA ILE A 6 -10.58 5.16 -4.71
C ILE A 6 -11.23 6.31 -5.45
N GLU A 7 -10.52 7.44 -5.58
CA GLU A 7 -11.09 8.66 -6.17
C GLU A 7 -10.42 9.00 -7.50
N TYR A 8 -11.27 9.22 -8.50
CA TYR A 8 -10.89 9.83 -9.77
C TYR A 8 -11.70 11.10 -9.97
N ARG A 9 -11.03 12.16 -10.42
CA ARG A 9 -11.65 13.45 -10.75
C ARG A 9 -11.19 13.86 -12.13
N ASP A 10 -12.13 14.19 -13.01
CA ASP A 10 -11.86 14.55 -14.40
C ASP A 10 -10.98 13.51 -15.14
N GLY A 11 -11.22 12.23 -14.86
CA GLY A 11 -10.46 11.11 -15.43
C GLY A 11 -9.04 10.94 -14.88
N LYS A 12 -8.63 11.73 -13.88
CA LYS A 12 -7.32 11.65 -13.22
C LYS A 12 -7.44 10.98 -11.87
N PHE A 13 -6.47 10.13 -11.55
CA PHE A 13 -6.34 9.54 -10.22
C PHE A 13 -6.04 10.66 -9.20
N VAL A 14 -6.87 10.73 -8.15
CA VAL A 14 -6.73 11.72 -7.06
C VAL A 14 -6.13 11.06 -5.84
N GLN A 15 -6.74 9.99 -5.33
CA GLN A 15 -6.28 9.32 -4.12
C GLN A 15 -6.72 7.85 -4.05
N LEU A 16 -5.94 7.10 -3.29
CA LEU A 16 -6.30 5.80 -2.74
C LEU A 16 -6.10 5.89 -1.22
N ALA A 17 -7.13 5.62 -0.42
CA ALA A 17 -7.02 5.58 1.03
C ALA A 17 -7.65 4.31 1.62
N ILE A 18 -6.96 3.70 2.60
CA ILE A 18 -7.42 2.51 3.31
C ILE A 18 -7.45 2.84 4.80
N ASP A 19 -8.61 2.73 5.43
CA ASP A 19 -8.79 3.01 6.87
C ASP A 19 -8.21 4.37 7.31
N GLY A 20 -8.33 5.38 6.43
CA GLY A 20 -7.81 6.74 6.64
C GLY A 20 -6.34 6.95 6.26
N VAL A 21 -5.62 5.91 5.83
CA VAL A 21 -4.22 6.01 5.37
C VAL A 21 -4.16 6.23 3.87
N GLU A 22 -3.66 7.38 3.45
CA GLU A 22 -3.46 7.74 2.04
C GLU A 22 -2.22 7.03 1.45
N MET A 23 -2.40 6.37 0.31
CA MET A 23 -1.35 5.68 -0.42
C MET A 23 -0.74 6.60 -1.48
N LYS A 24 0.57 6.84 -1.38
CA LYS A 24 1.33 7.65 -2.34
C LYS A 24 2.03 6.76 -3.37
N ARG A 25 2.29 7.33 -4.56
CA ARG A 25 3.06 6.70 -5.64
C ARG A 25 2.50 5.34 -6.09
N VAL A 26 1.16 5.24 -6.10
CA VAL A 26 0.44 4.08 -6.62
C VAL A 26 0.61 4.02 -8.13
N THR A 27 1.03 2.87 -8.65
CA THR A 27 1.21 2.62 -10.08
C THR A 27 0.13 1.71 -10.64
N SER A 28 -0.42 0.81 -9.81
CA SER A 28 -1.56 -0.02 -10.19
C SER A 28 -2.46 -0.32 -9.00
N ILE A 29 -3.75 -0.45 -9.29
CA ILE A 29 -4.79 -0.80 -8.33
C ILE A 29 -5.60 -1.92 -8.97
N GLN A 30 -5.74 -3.03 -8.26
CA GLN A 30 -6.64 -4.11 -8.63
C GLN A 30 -7.57 -4.38 -7.46
N PHE A 31 -8.87 -4.22 -7.69
CA PHE A 31 -9.91 -4.44 -6.70
C PHE A 31 -10.86 -5.52 -7.19
N SER A 32 -11.16 -6.48 -6.34
CA SER A 32 -12.13 -7.56 -6.57
C SER A 32 -13.05 -7.66 -5.38
N HIS A 33 -14.35 -7.69 -5.64
CA HIS A 33 -15.36 -7.98 -4.62
C HIS A 33 -16.38 -8.95 -5.20
N THR A 34 -16.76 -9.95 -4.40
CA THR A 34 -17.85 -10.87 -4.71
C THR A 34 -19.08 -10.41 -3.95
N VAL A 35 -20.21 -10.23 -4.65
CA VAL A 35 -21.47 -9.85 -3.99
C VAL A 35 -21.87 -10.95 -2.99
N GLY A 36 -22.09 -10.56 -1.74
CA GLY A 36 -22.43 -11.48 -0.64
C GLY A 36 -21.24 -11.93 0.21
N GLU A 37 -20.00 -11.64 -0.20
CA GLU A 37 -18.82 -11.81 0.66
C GLU A 37 -18.55 -10.55 1.47
N ASN A 38 -18.05 -10.72 2.70
CA ASN A 38 -17.80 -9.60 3.61
C ASN A 38 -16.49 -8.84 3.32
N VAL A 39 -15.53 -9.47 2.64
CA VAL A 39 -14.16 -8.96 2.55
C VAL A 39 -13.73 -8.86 1.08
N PRO A 40 -13.51 -7.65 0.53
CA PRO A 40 -12.96 -7.50 -0.79
C PRO A 40 -11.46 -7.83 -0.81
N THR A 41 -10.95 -8.17 -1.99
CA THR A 41 -9.51 -8.27 -2.25
C THR A 41 -9.03 -7.00 -2.95
N LEU A 42 -8.01 -6.36 -2.39
CA LEU A 42 -7.37 -5.18 -2.96
C LEU A 42 -5.87 -5.41 -3.07
N THR A 43 -5.34 -5.33 -4.30
CA THR A 43 -3.91 -5.36 -4.59
C THR A 43 -3.47 -3.98 -5.06
N VAL A 44 -2.42 -3.46 -4.43
CA VAL A 44 -1.85 -2.16 -4.75
C VAL A 44 -0.39 -2.36 -5.08
N SER A 45 0.05 -1.85 -6.23
CA SER A 45 1.48 -1.74 -6.54
C SER A 45 1.88 -0.29 -6.59
N GLY A 46 3.10 0.00 -6.17
CA GLY A 46 3.63 1.36 -6.15
C GLY A 46 5.12 1.37 -5.86
N HIS A 47 5.72 2.55 -5.96
CA HIS A 47 7.13 2.73 -5.66
C HIS A 47 7.35 3.18 -4.22
N VAL A 48 8.04 2.33 -3.46
CA VAL A 48 8.62 2.72 -2.18
C VAL A 48 9.94 3.42 -2.46
N LEU A 49 9.87 4.69 -2.85
CA LEU A 49 11.07 5.53 -2.75
C LEU A 49 11.35 5.76 -1.27
N PRO A 50 12.57 5.47 -0.77
CA PRO A 50 12.96 6.02 0.52
C PRO A 50 12.84 7.54 0.39
N GLU A 51 12.13 8.17 1.32
CA GLU A 51 12.21 9.62 1.50
C GLU A 51 13.70 9.95 1.58
N TYR A 52 14.19 10.81 0.68
CA TYR A 52 15.60 11.20 0.63
C TYR A 52 15.92 12.01 1.89
N GLY A 53 16.28 11.31 2.97
CA GLY A 53 16.56 11.87 4.28
C GLY A 53 16.76 10.77 5.33
N LYS A 54 18.03 10.38 5.55
CA LYS A 54 18.54 9.30 6.44
C LYS A 54 18.42 7.87 5.91
N CYS A 55 19.17 7.59 4.84
CA CYS A 55 19.77 6.27 4.69
C CYS A 55 20.96 6.16 5.68
N ALA A 56 20.71 5.60 6.85
CA ALA A 56 21.73 5.00 7.72
C ALA A 56 21.06 4.03 8.70
N GLN A 57 20.30 3.07 8.19
CA GLN A 57 20.01 1.85 8.93
C GLN A 57 20.84 0.74 8.29
N LYS A 58 22.06 0.58 8.82
CA LYS A 58 22.87 -0.61 8.63
C LYS A 58 22.04 -1.79 9.14
N LEU A 59 21.47 -2.57 8.22
CA LEU A 59 20.88 -3.85 8.56
C LEU A 59 22.05 -4.80 8.83
N GLU A 60 22.31 -5.09 10.10
CA GLU A 60 23.24 -6.15 10.48
C GLU A 60 22.54 -7.51 10.38
N GLN A 61 23.16 -8.42 9.64
CA GLN A 61 22.78 -9.82 9.62
C GLN A 61 23.06 -10.41 10.99
N VAL A 62 22.01 -10.84 11.69
CA VAL A 62 22.13 -11.59 12.93
C VAL A 62 22.21 -13.06 12.55
N ASP A 63 23.42 -13.64 12.60
CA ASP A 63 23.56 -15.08 12.45
C ASP A 63 22.87 -15.77 13.63
N LYS A 64 21.89 -16.62 13.31
CA LYS A 64 21.19 -17.43 14.29
C LYS A 64 22.13 -18.55 14.75
N HIS A 65 22.77 -18.37 15.90
CA HIS A 65 23.40 -19.50 16.58
C HIS A 65 22.32 -20.46 17.06
N SER A 66 22.29 -21.65 16.45
CA SER A 66 21.59 -22.81 16.97
C SER A 66 22.20 -23.21 18.31
N ALA A 67 21.36 -23.32 19.33
CA ALA A 67 21.64 -24.07 20.55
C ALA A 67 20.79 -25.34 20.54
#